data_AF-A0A5B1QSW0-F1
#
_entry.id   AF-A0A5B1QSW0-F1
#
_cell.length_a   1.000
_cell.length_b   1.000
_cell.length_c   1.000
_cell.angle_alpha   90.00
_cell.angle_beta   90.00
_cell.angle_gamma   90.00
#
_symmetry.space_group_name_H-M   'P 1'
#
loop_
_entity.id
_entity.type
_entity.pdbx_description
1 polymer ?
#
loop_
_entity_poly.entity_id
_entity_poly.type
_entity_poly.pdbx_seq_one_letter_code
_entity_poly.pdbx_strand_id
1 'polypeptide(L)'
;GSASPSGTQAAGGSVPTIPTSPPVLPTPFPQPFDTTMNSNYSSTSCQQFMVNMTSGEPFRQCRPFSFLSQTSSAFIQAQSNVSALNVDIWGTCNTPLSQDQCVSNMGWFASQLPQQCQKDLDDQNETVLQAQQGLQAYSLLRQAACLPDQSTSTYCYIEAALNSNPSDLYFYSLPFGTSMSNTTTPTCSPCTKSVMALFYPQVSQIDGLKKTYAAAAQLAASKCGQDYVQMAATTSA
;
A
#
# COMPACT_ATOMS: atom_id res chain seq x y z
N GLY A 1 -0.49 -52.80 -12.12
CA GLY A 1 -1.42 -51.86 -11.47
C GLY A 1 -0.61 -50.98 -10.57
N SER A 2 -0.45 -49.71 -10.93
CA SER A 2 0.35 -48.75 -10.18
C SER A 2 -0.55 -47.55 -9.89
N ALA A 3 -0.90 -47.36 -8.62
CA ALA A 3 -1.73 -46.27 -8.17
C ALA A 3 -0.88 -45.01 -8.00
N SER A 4 -1.24 -43.93 -8.70
CA SER A 4 -0.73 -42.58 -8.48
C SER A 4 -1.16 -42.07 -7.10
N PRO A 5 -0.32 -41.33 -6.36
CA PRO A 5 -0.79 -40.57 -5.22
C PRO A 5 -1.54 -39.34 -5.72
N SER A 6 -2.84 -39.27 -5.39
CA SER A 6 -3.65 -38.07 -5.54
C SER A 6 -3.01 -36.93 -4.75
N GLY A 7 -2.65 -35.86 -5.45
CA GLY A 7 -2.26 -34.60 -4.82
C GLY A 7 -3.42 -34.08 -3.98
N THR A 8 -3.19 -33.94 -2.68
CA THR A 8 -4.07 -33.27 -1.74
C THR A 8 -4.35 -31.85 -2.26
N GLN A 9 -5.59 -31.60 -2.70
CA GLN A 9 -6.09 -30.23 -2.85
C GLN A 9 -5.92 -29.51 -1.51
N ALA A 10 -5.23 -28.38 -1.53
CA ALA A 10 -5.24 -27.46 -0.40
C ALA A 10 -6.70 -27.08 -0.12
N ALA A 11 -7.18 -27.37 1.08
CA ALA A 11 -8.50 -26.97 1.54
C ALA A 11 -8.62 -25.45 1.43
N GLY A 12 -9.66 -24.97 0.75
CA GLY A 12 -10.01 -23.56 0.68
C GLY A 12 -10.28 -23.02 2.07
N GLY A 13 -9.33 -22.26 2.62
CA GLY A 13 -9.60 -21.40 3.76
C GLY A 13 -10.56 -20.30 3.31
N SER A 14 -11.68 -20.15 4.01
CA SER A 14 -12.60 -19.03 3.81
C SER A 14 -11.83 -17.70 3.98
N VAL A 15 -12.03 -16.78 3.04
CA VAL A 15 -11.50 -15.41 3.12
C VAL A 15 -11.89 -14.81 4.48
N PRO A 16 -10.93 -14.30 5.28
CA PRO A 16 -11.24 -13.79 6.61
C PRO A 16 -12.06 -12.50 6.49
N THR A 17 -13.10 -12.35 7.32
CA THR A 17 -13.85 -11.10 7.41
C THR A 17 -13.12 -10.08 8.27
N ILE A 18 -13.48 -8.80 8.13
CA ILE A 18 -12.98 -7.71 8.97
C ILE A 18 -13.31 -8.02 10.45
N PRO A 19 -12.33 -7.97 11.38
CA PRO A 19 -12.58 -8.19 12.79
C PRO A 19 -13.58 -7.18 13.37
N THR A 20 -14.64 -7.69 14.02
CA THR A 20 -15.67 -6.86 14.68
C THR A 20 -15.26 -6.40 16.08
N SER A 21 -14.21 -6.99 16.65
CA SER A 21 -13.60 -6.60 17.91
C SER A 21 -12.07 -6.54 17.75
N PRO A 22 -11.35 -5.78 18.60
CA PRO A 22 -9.90 -5.67 18.51
C PRO A 22 -9.20 -7.03 18.59
N PRO A 23 -8.51 -7.49 17.53
CA PRO A 23 -7.71 -8.69 17.57
C PRO A 23 -6.43 -8.47 18.37
N VAL A 24 -5.77 -9.56 18.77
CA VAL A 24 -4.41 -9.48 19.32
C VAL A 24 -3.45 -9.12 18.20
N LEU A 25 -2.81 -7.95 18.32
CA LEU A 25 -1.85 -7.47 17.34
C LEU A 25 -0.46 -8.09 17.57
N PRO A 26 0.34 -8.31 16.50
CA PRO A 26 1.72 -8.73 16.64
C PRO A 26 2.52 -7.72 17.47
N THR A 27 3.43 -8.25 18.29
CA THR A 27 4.33 -7.45 19.14
C THR A 27 5.78 -7.91 18.90
N PRO A 28 6.64 -7.06 18.31
CA PRO A 28 6.32 -5.73 17.77
C PRO A 28 5.40 -5.81 16.54
N PHE A 29 4.61 -4.76 16.31
CA PHE A 29 3.85 -4.61 15.07
C PHE A 29 4.82 -4.46 13.88
N PRO A 30 4.48 -4.92 12.64
CA PRO A 30 5.32 -4.70 11.46
C PRO A 30 5.81 -3.26 11.34
N GLN A 31 7.08 -3.08 10.98
CA GLN A 31 7.70 -1.77 10.90
C GLN A 31 8.24 -1.51 9.49
N PRO A 32 8.08 -0.28 8.97
CA PRO A 32 8.77 0.13 7.76
C PRO A 32 10.28 -0.08 7.87
N PHE A 33 10.88 -0.53 6.77
CA PHE A 33 12.31 -0.76 6.65
C PHE A 33 12.93 -1.74 7.67
N ASP A 34 12.13 -2.68 8.20
CA ASP A 34 12.56 -3.70 9.17
C ASP A 34 13.79 -4.52 8.74
N THR A 35 13.95 -4.79 7.44
CA THR A 35 15.14 -5.44 6.88
C THR A 35 15.70 -4.73 5.64
N THR A 36 15.05 -3.67 5.19
CA THR A 36 15.36 -2.97 3.92
C THR A 36 16.05 -1.62 4.14
N MET A 37 16.20 -1.17 5.38
CA MET A 37 16.96 0.05 5.68
C MET A 37 18.45 -0.20 5.41
N ASN A 38 18.97 0.38 4.33
CA ASN A 38 20.41 0.42 4.10
C ASN A 38 21.04 1.65 4.80
N SER A 39 22.35 1.64 4.98
CA SER A 39 23.11 2.78 5.54
C SER A 39 23.73 3.67 4.45
N ASN A 40 23.30 3.51 3.20
CA ASN A 40 23.92 4.17 2.05
C ASN A 40 23.30 5.55 1.85
N TYR A 41 23.58 6.50 2.74
CA TYR A 41 23.14 7.88 2.64
C TYR A 41 24.29 8.78 2.20
N SER A 42 24.00 9.71 1.29
CA SER A 42 24.92 10.75 0.81
C SER A 42 25.17 11.84 1.86
N SER A 43 24.32 11.94 2.89
CA SER A 43 24.43 12.96 3.95
C SER A 43 24.09 12.40 5.34
N THR A 44 24.80 12.91 6.36
CA THR A 44 24.54 12.56 7.77
C THR A 44 23.19 13.09 8.24
N SER A 45 22.77 14.27 7.77
CA SER A 45 21.45 14.85 8.07
C SER A 45 20.32 13.94 7.61
N CYS A 46 20.43 13.39 6.40
CA CYS A 46 19.40 12.50 5.88
C CYS A 46 19.33 11.19 6.66
N GLN A 47 20.48 10.57 6.92
CA GLN A 47 20.54 9.35 7.73
C GLN A 47 19.88 9.57 9.10
N GLN A 48 20.23 10.66 9.80
CA GLN A 48 19.65 10.99 11.10
C GLN A 48 18.15 11.23 11.01
N PHE A 49 17.69 11.98 10.01
CA PHE A 49 16.26 12.24 9.80
C PHE A 49 15.50 10.94 9.56
N MET A 50 15.99 10.07 8.67
CA MET A 50 15.37 8.80 8.36
C MET A 50 15.28 7.88 9.58
N VAL A 51 16.36 7.76 10.36
CA VAL A 51 16.37 6.99 11.61
C VAL A 51 15.40 7.57 12.64
N ASN A 52 15.40 8.89 12.83
CA ASN A 52 14.51 9.55 13.80
C ASN A 52 13.03 9.42 13.41
N MET A 53 12.72 9.54 12.12
CA MET A 53 11.38 9.34 11.60
C MET A 53 10.93 7.89 11.83
N THR A 54 11.68 6.90 11.36
CA THR A 54 11.23 5.50 11.38
C THR A 54 11.23 4.89 12.78
N SER A 55 12.05 5.40 13.70
CA SER A 55 12.07 4.96 15.10
C SER A 55 11.11 5.73 16.01
N GLY A 56 10.68 6.93 15.62
CA GLY A 56 9.86 7.82 16.44
C GLY A 56 8.40 7.36 16.61
N GLU A 57 7.86 7.52 17.82
CA GLU A 57 6.46 7.20 18.11
C GLU A 57 5.44 7.91 17.18
N PRO A 58 5.61 9.20 16.81
CA PRO A 58 4.69 9.89 15.89
C PRO A 58 4.54 9.20 14.53
N PHE A 59 5.54 8.43 14.11
CA PHE A 59 5.52 7.63 12.88
C PHE A 59 5.03 6.21 13.15
N ARG A 60 5.64 5.51 14.12
CA ARG A 60 5.37 4.09 14.40
C ARG A 60 3.94 3.83 14.88
N GLN A 61 3.39 4.72 15.70
CA GLN A 61 2.01 4.59 16.18
C GLN A 61 0.98 4.83 15.06
N CYS A 62 1.39 5.40 13.92
CA CYS A 62 0.52 5.59 12.76
C CYS A 62 0.48 4.39 11.82
N ARG A 63 1.30 3.35 12.06
CA ARG A 63 1.31 2.08 11.33
C ARG A 63 1.11 2.28 9.82
N PRO A 64 1.99 3.05 9.17
CA PRO A 64 1.70 3.60 7.84
C PRO A 64 1.68 2.51 6.77
N PHE A 65 0.50 2.07 6.35
CA PHE A 65 0.35 1.07 5.29
C PHE A 65 1.08 1.45 4.00
N SER A 66 1.15 2.73 3.66
CA SER A 66 1.93 3.25 2.52
C SER A 66 3.42 2.87 2.55
N PHE A 67 3.97 2.66 3.75
CA PHE A 67 5.32 2.13 3.93
C PHE A 67 5.34 0.62 4.14
N LEU A 68 4.43 0.08 4.96
CA LEU A 68 4.41 -1.34 5.31
C LEU A 68 4.27 -2.23 4.08
N SER A 69 3.35 -1.85 3.17
CA SER A 69 3.08 -2.58 1.92
C SER A 69 4.27 -2.66 0.95
N GLN A 70 5.27 -1.81 1.09
CA GLN A 70 6.44 -1.77 0.20
C GLN A 70 7.76 -2.14 0.86
N THR A 71 7.92 -1.78 2.14
CA THR A 71 9.25 -1.74 2.79
C THR A 71 9.34 -2.62 4.03
N SER A 72 8.21 -3.13 4.54
CA SER A 72 8.21 -4.06 5.69
C SER A 72 8.17 -5.49 5.21
N SER A 73 9.27 -6.20 5.40
CA SER A 73 9.36 -7.63 5.14
C SER A 73 8.35 -8.42 5.95
N ALA A 74 8.10 -8.03 7.22
CA ALA A 74 7.08 -8.68 8.04
C ALA A 74 5.67 -8.56 7.44
N PHE A 75 5.28 -7.36 7.01
CA PHE A 75 3.97 -7.13 6.37
C PHE A 75 3.86 -7.83 5.01
N ILE A 76 4.93 -7.81 4.21
CA ILE A 76 4.96 -8.47 2.90
C ILE A 76 4.86 -9.99 3.07
N GLN A 77 5.55 -10.58 4.04
CA GLN A 77 5.44 -12.00 4.36
C GLN A 77 4.04 -12.39 4.81
N ALA A 78 3.35 -11.51 5.55
CA ALA A 78 1.96 -11.72 5.96
C ALA A 78 1.00 -11.86 4.77
N GLN A 79 1.33 -11.39 3.56
CA GLN A 79 0.50 -11.63 2.36
C GLN A 79 0.33 -13.12 2.02
N SER A 80 1.27 -13.98 2.44
CA SER A 80 1.16 -15.44 2.32
C SER A 80 0.27 -16.08 3.41
N ASN A 81 -0.12 -15.31 4.44
CA ASN A 81 -0.99 -15.73 5.53
C ASN A 81 -2.08 -14.68 5.76
N VAL A 82 -3.19 -14.85 5.06
CA VAL A 82 -4.25 -13.83 5.00
C VAL A 82 -4.94 -13.55 6.33
N SER A 83 -4.92 -14.50 7.27
CA SER A 83 -5.39 -14.25 8.63
C SER A 83 -4.47 -13.29 9.37
N ALA A 84 -3.16 -13.43 9.21
CA ALA A 84 -2.18 -12.48 9.76
C ALA A 84 -2.29 -11.12 9.06
N LEU A 85 -2.37 -11.11 7.72
CA LEU A 85 -2.56 -9.87 6.96
C LEU A 85 -3.82 -9.11 7.39
N ASN A 86 -4.92 -9.81 7.66
CA ASN A 86 -6.16 -9.22 8.15
C ASN A 86 -5.99 -8.50 9.49
N VAL A 87 -5.20 -9.08 10.40
CA VAL A 87 -4.87 -8.48 11.70
C VAL A 87 -3.99 -7.23 11.50
N ASP A 88 -3.02 -7.28 10.58
CA ASP A 88 -2.13 -6.15 10.29
C ASP A 88 -2.87 -4.97 9.64
N ILE A 89 -3.78 -5.24 8.69
CA ILE A 89 -4.63 -4.20 8.10
C ILE A 89 -5.55 -3.62 9.16
N TRP A 90 -6.18 -4.44 10.00
CA TRP A 90 -7.00 -3.95 11.11
C TRP A 90 -6.18 -3.01 12.01
N GLY A 91 -4.93 -3.38 12.32
CA GLY A 91 -4.02 -2.55 13.10
C GLY A 91 -3.67 -1.22 12.42
N THR A 92 -3.57 -1.19 11.09
CA THR A 92 -3.37 0.04 10.30
C THR A 92 -4.61 0.93 10.31
N CYS A 93 -5.80 0.35 10.25
CA CYS A 93 -7.05 1.10 10.30
C CYS A 93 -7.33 1.67 11.69
N ASN A 94 -6.90 0.95 12.73
CA ASN A 94 -7.15 1.24 14.14
C ASN A 94 -5.82 1.55 14.85
N THR A 95 -5.26 2.72 14.53
CA THR A 95 -4.00 3.22 15.10
C THR A 95 -4.19 3.74 16.52
N PRO A 96 -3.16 3.64 17.40
CA PRO A 96 -3.16 4.33 18.69
C PRO A 96 -3.39 5.85 18.60
N LEU A 97 -2.85 6.50 17.58
CA LEU A 97 -3.10 7.91 17.29
C LEU A 97 -4.32 8.09 16.40
N SER A 98 -5.01 9.22 16.51
CA SER A 98 -6.13 9.55 15.62
C SER A 98 -5.65 9.68 14.16
N GLN A 99 -6.59 9.52 13.22
CA GLN A 99 -6.29 9.71 11.81
C GLN A 99 -5.70 11.09 11.52
N ASP A 100 -6.32 12.15 12.05
CA ASP A 100 -5.86 13.53 11.84
C ASP A 100 -4.47 13.77 12.40
N GLN A 101 -4.16 13.24 13.59
CA GLN A 101 -2.83 13.34 14.17
C GLN A 101 -1.81 12.63 13.29
N CYS A 102 -2.14 11.45 12.77
CA CYS A 102 -1.24 10.74 11.88
C CYS A 102 -1.04 11.43 10.53
N VAL A 103 -2.09 11.99 9.93
CA VAL A 103 -1.97 12.79 8.70
C VAL A 103 -1.08 14.00 8.96
N SER A 104 -1.24 14.68 10.11
CA SER A 104 -0.39 15.80 10.50
C SER A 104 1.07 15.38 10.68
N ASN A 105 1.34 14.29 11.42
CA ASN A 105 2.70 13.77 11.62
C ASN A 105 3.38 13.41 10.30
N MET A 106 2.69 12.67 9.43
CA MET A 106 3.23 12.26 8.12
C MET A 106 3.43 13.47 7.20
N GLY A 107 2.54 14.46 7.23
CA GLY A 107 2.70 15.72 6.52
C GLY A 107 3.92 16.51 7.01
N TRP A 108 4.18 16.54 8.31
CA TRP A 108 5.38 17.15 8.86
C TRP A 108 6.64 16.45 8.35
N PHE A 109 6.73 15.12 8.46
CA PHE A 109 7.86 14.36 7.91
C PHE A 109 8.03 14.61 6.40
N ALA A 110 6.94 14.65 5.64
CA ALA A 110 6.97 14.94 4.20
C ALA A 110 7.59 16.31 3.91
N SER A 111 7.29 17.32 4.73
CA SER A 111 7.83 18.69 4.57
C SER A 111 9.32 18.78 4.92
N GLN A 112 9.79 17.94 5.85
CA GLN A 112 11.17 17.96 6.34
C GLN A 112 12.09 17.11 5.47
N LEU A 113 11.60 16.02 4.87
CA LEU A 113 12.42 15.09 4.11
C LEU A 113 13.26 15.80 3.02
N PRO A 114 12.71 16.66 2.15
CA PRO A 114 13.53 17.36 1.16
C PRO A 114 14.59 18.28 1.77
N GLN A 115 14.31 18.88 2.94
CA GLN A 115 15.26 19.76 3.62
C GLN A 115 16.45 18.99 4.20
N GLN A 116 16.20 17.77 4.69
CA GLN A 116 17.23 16.95 5.34
C GLN A 116 17.96 16.02 4.35
N CYS A 117 17.30 15.68 3.24
CA CYS A 117 17.73 14.66 2.28
C CYS A 117 17.84 15.16 0.84
N GLN A 118 17.97 16.47 0.60
CA GLN A 118 18.01 17.02 -0.77
C GLN A 118 19.04 16.30 -1.65
N LYS A 119 20.28 16.12 -1.16
CA LYS A 119 21.32 15.45 -1.93
C LYS A 119 20.98 13.99 -2.23
N ASP A 120 20.42 13.27 -1.26
CA ASP A 120 19.99 11.88 -1.44
C ASP A 120 18.82 11.77 -2.44
N LEU A 121 17.92 12.76 -2.48
CA LEU A 121 16.86 12.84 -3.49
C LEU A 121 17.43 13.10 -4.90
N ASP A 122 18.39 14.03 -5.02
CA ASP A 122 19.05 14.34 -6.28
C ASP A 122 19.84 13.15 -6.82
N ASP A 123 20.50 12.40 -5.92
CA ASP A 123 21.24 11.18 -6.23
C ASP A 123 20.32 9.95 -6.45
N GLN A 124 18.99 10.14 -6.40
CA GLN A 124 17.97 9.08 -6.53
C GLN A 124 18.14 7.90 -5.55
N ASN A 125 18.50 8.20 -4.30
CA ASN A 125 18.59 7.21 -3.25
C ASN A 125 17.24 6.48 -3.06
N GLU A 126 17.21 5.17 -3.31
CA GLU A 126 15.98 4.38 -3.31
C GLU A 126 15.22 4.44 -1.98
N THR A 127 15.93 4.35 -0.85
CA THR A 127 15.31 4.38 0.49
C THR A 127 14.65 5.73 0.77
N VAL A 128 15.28 6.83 0.37
CA VAL A 128 14.74 8.19 0.53
C VAL A 128 13.59 8.44 -0.44
N LEU A 129 13.67 7.95 -1.68
CA LEU A 129 12.58 8.04 -2.65
C LEU A 129 11.35 7.25 -2.19
N GLN A 130 11.53 6.02 -1.71
CA GLN A 130 10.46 5.20 -1.13
C GLN A 130 9.82 5.88 0.07
N ALA A 131 10.63 6.52 0.92
CA ALA A 131 10.11 7.28 2.06
C ALA A 131 9.30 8.50 1.63
N GLN A 132 9.79 9.27 0.66
CA GLN A 132 9.07 10.41 0.11
C GLN A 132 7.71 9.98 -0.47
N GLN A 133 7.68 8.92 -1.28
CA GLN A 133 6.45 8.38 -1.86
C GLN A 133 5.49 7.85 -0.77
N GLY A 134 6.02 7.13 0.21
CA GLY A 134 5.25 6.61 1.34
C GLY A 134 4.59 7.72 2.17
N LEU A 135 5.29 8.84 2.39
CA LEU A 135 4.76 10.02 3.08
C LEU A 135 3.68 10.72 2.28
N GLN A 136 3.93 10.98 0.99
CA GLN A 136 2.96 11.62 0.10
C GLN A 136 1.67 10.80 -0.04
N ALA A 137 1.79 9.47 -0.12
CA ALA A 137 0.66 8.56 -0.33
C ALA A 137 -0.02 8.11 0.97
N TYR A 138 0.48 8.48 2.15
CA TYR A 138 0.03 7.94 3.44
C TYR A 138 -1.50 8.01 3.64
N SER A 139 -2.08 9.20 3.49
CA SER A 139 -3.52 9.39 3.75
C SER A 139 -4.38 8.56 2.80
N LEU A 140 -4.02 8.57 1.51
CA LEU A 140 -4.74 7.84 0.48
C LEU A 140 -4.66 6.32 0.69
N LEU A 141 -3.46 5.81 0.92
CA LEU A 141 -3.24 4.37 1.03
C LEU A 141 -3.72 3.79 2.36
N ARG A 142 -3.76 4.59 3.43
CA ARG A 142 -4.50 4.21 4.64
C ARG A 142 -5.98 4.00 4.33
N GLN A 143 -6.62 4.93 3.62
CA GLN A 143 -8.02 4.75 3.21
C GLN A 143 -8.20 3.52 2.33
N ALA A 144 -7.30 3.31 1.36
CA ALA A 144 -7.36 2.17 0.45
C ALA A 144 -7.19 0.81 1.16
N ALA A 145 -6.31 0.74 2.17
CA ALA A 145 -6.14 -0.46 2.99
C ALA A 145 -7.39 -0.78 3.81
N CYS A 146 -8.08 0.26 4.28
CA CYS A 146 -9.28 0.13 5.11
C CYS A 146 -10.58 -0.01 4.32
N LEU A 147 -10.53 -0.03 2.97
CA LEU A 147 -11.72 -0.23 2.15
C LEU A 147 -12.29 -1.63 2.39
N PRO A 148 -13.56 -1.75 2.81
CA PRO A 148 -14.25 -3.02 2.91
C PRO A 148 -14.90 -3.41 1.57
N ASP A 149 -14.86 -4.71 1.24
CA ASP A 149 -15.81 -5.29 0.30
C ASP A 149 -17.11 -5.62 1.06
N GLN A 150 -18.22 -5.02 0.65
CA GLN A 150 -19.52 -5.22 1.29
C GLN A 150 -20.11 -6.62 1.03
N SER A 151 -19.69 -7.28 -0.06
CA SER A 151 -20.21 -8.59 -0.44
C SER A 151 -19.57 -9.73 0.35
N THR A 152 -18.27 -9.63 0.65
CA THR A 152 -17.51 -10.64 1.40
C THR A 152 -17.24 -10.24 2.84
N SER A 153 -17.48 -8.97 3.20
CA SER A 153 -17.14 -8.38 4.50
C SER A 153 -15.65 -8.49 4.85
N THR A 154 -14.76 -8.52 3.84
CA THR A 154 -13.30 -8.51 4.01
C THR A 154 -12.69 -7.16 3.58
N TYR A 155 -11.40 -6.96 3.84
CA TYR A 155 -10.70 -5.80 3.30
C TYR A 155 -10.34 -6.02 1.83
N CYS A 156 -10.51 -4.99 1.00
CA CYS A 156 -10.19 -5.06 -0.43
C CYS A 156 -8.74 -5.44 -0.72
N TYR A 157 -7.80 -5.04 0.15
CA TYR A 157 -6.40 -5.44 0.00
C TYR A 157 -6.19 -6.95 0.23
N ILE A 158 -6.99 -7.58 1.10
CA ILE A 158 -6.91 -9.03 1.32
C ILE A 158 -7.41 -9.78 0.09
N GLU A 159 -8.51 -9.34 -0.53
CA GLU A 159 -8.98 -9.95 -1.78
C GLU A 159 -7.93 -9.82 -2.88
N ALA A 160 -7.32 -8.63 -3.01
CA ALA A 160 -6.25 -8.40 -3.97
C ALA A 160 -5.05 -9.34 -3.74
N ALA A 161 -4.68 -9.59 -2.47
CA ALA A 161 -3.58 -10.48 -2.11
C ALA A 161 -3.91 -11.98 -2.25
N LEU A 162 -5.19 -12.37 -2.08
CA LEU A 162 -5.63 -13.76 -2.13
C LEU A 162 -5.72 -14.36 -3.53
N ASN A 163 -5.94 -13.51 -4.53
CA ASN A 163 -6.19 -13.99 -5.87
C ASN A 163 -4.99 -14.76 -6.44
N SER A 164 -5.26 -15.90 -7.08
CA SER A 164 -4.24 -16.77 -7.69
C SER A 164 -3.36 -16.05 -8.73
N ASN A 165 -3.86 -14.93 -9.24
CA ASN A 165 -3.06 -13.89 -9.87
C ASN A 165 -3.34 -12.59 -9.10
N PRO A 166 -2.42 -12.09 -8.25
CA PRO A 166 -2.64 -10.91 -7.43
C PRO A 166 -2.46 -9.62 -8.26
N SER A 167 -3.04 -9.61 -9.47
CA SER A 167 -3.01 -8.50 -10.41
C SER A 167 -3.61 -7.23 -9.81
N ASP A 168 -4.53 -7.37 -8.87
CA ASP A 168 -5.19 -6.24 -8.24
C ASP A 168 -4.29 -5.52 -7.22
N LEU A 169 -3.23 -6.18 -6.72
CA LEU A 169 -2.23 -5.52 -5.88
C LEU A 169 -1.49 -4.42 -6.64
N TYR A 170 -1.36 -4.53 -7.96
CA TYR A 170 -0.73 -3.49 -8.78
C TYR A 170 -1.50 -2.17 -8.77
N PHE A 171 -2.80 -2.15 -8.46
CA PHE A 171 -3.49 -0.88 -8.24
C PHE A 171 -2.94 -0.17 -7.00
N TYR A 172 -2.59 -0.89 -5.94
CA TYR A 172 -2.02 -0.30 -4.73
C TYR A 172 -0.59 0.23 -4.93
N SER A 173 0.09 -0.10 -6.04
CA SER A 173 1.41 0.45 -6.36
C SER A 173 1.37 1.79 -7.11
N LEU A 174 0.20 2.17 -7.65
CA LEU A 174 0.03 3.40 -8.44
C LEU A 174 0.44 4.67 -7.68
N PRO A 175 0.08 4.87 -6.40
CA PRO A 175 0.44 6.09 -5.67
C PRO A 175 1.94 6.26 -5.46
N PHE A 176 2.71 5.18 -5.59
CA PHE A 176 4.18 5.21 -5.52
C PHE A 176 4.84 5.51 -6.87
N GLY A 177 4.06 5.68 -7.94
CA GLY A 177 4.60 5.92 -9.28
C GLY A 177 5.03 4.66 -10.01
N THR A 178 4.69 3.47 -9.48
CA THR A 178 4.92 2.20 -10.16
C THR A 178 3.77 1.92 -11.11
N SER A 179 4.05 1.99 -12.41
CA SER A 179 3.09 1.68 -13.47
C SER A 179 2.78 0.19 -13.53
N MET A 180 1.54 -0.12 -13.89
CA MET A 180 1.10 -1.49 -14.15
C MET A 180 1.48 -1.90 -15.58
N SER A 181 1.78 -3.19 -15.77
CA SER A 181 1.91 -3.74 -17.13
C SER A 181 0.58 -3.66 -17.87
N ASN A 182 0.61 -3.36 -19.18
CA ASN A 182 -0.57 -3.40 -20.04
C ASN A 182 -1.14 -4.82 -20.22
N THR A 183 -0.39 -5.85 -19.86
CA THR A 183 -0.82 -7.25 -19.84
C THR A 183 -1.50 -7.66 -18.53
N THR A 184 -1.53 -6.77 -17.53
CA THR A 184 -2.24 -7.04 -16.27
C THR A 184 -3.71 -7.31 -16.56
N THR A 185 -4.26 -8.34 -15.92
CA THR A 185 -5.66 -8.73 -16.07
C THR A 185 -6.34 -8.60 -14.71
N PRO A 186 -6.90 -7.41 -14.39
CA PRO A 186 -7.61 -7.19 -13.14
C PRO A 186 -8.74 -8.20 -12.97
N THR A 187 -9.10 -8.50 -11.72
CA THR A 187 -10.24 -9.40 -11.45
C THR A 187 -11.59 -8.74 -11.74
N CYS A 188 -11.59 -7.42 -11.91
CA CYS A 188 -12.81 -6.61 -12.05
C CYS A 188 -13.73 -6.80 -10.84
N SER A 189 -13.15 -6.72 -9.64
CA SER A 189 -13.88 -6.78 -8.38
C SER A 189 -14.48 -5.42 -8.02
N PRO A 190 -15.54 -5.40 -7.17
CA PRO A 190 -16.02 -4.17 -6.54
C PRO A 190 -14.90 -3.40 -5.81
N CYS A 191 -13.91 -4.12 -5.30
CA CYS A 191 -12.71 -3.57 -4.70
C CYS A 191 -11.83 -2.79 -5.69
N THR A 192 -11.55 -3.34 -6.88
CA THR A 192 -10.82 -2.60 -7.93
C THR A 192 -11.51 -1.26 -8.23
N LYS A 193 -12.83 -1.29 -8.41
CA LYS A 193 -13.65 -0.10 -8.68
C LYS A 193 -13.56 0.91 -7.53
N SER A 194 -13.67 0.45 -6.29
CA SER A 194 -13.60 1.30 -5.09
C SER A 194 -12.22 1.94 -4.93
N VAL A 195 -11.14 1.19 -5.15
CA VAL A 195 -9.76 1.70 -5.09
C VAL A 195 -9.53 2.77 -6.16
N MET A 196 -9.95 2.53 -7.40
CA MET A 196 -9.80 3.50 -8.49
C MET A 196 -10.62 4.77 -8.24
N ALA A 197 -11.85 4.64 -7.77
CA ALA A 197 -12.69 5.78 -7.39
C ALA A 197 -12.09 6.60 -6.24
N LEU A 198 -11.40 5.94 -5.29
CA LEU A 198 -10.69 6.61 -4.21
C LEU A 198 -9.45 7.37 -4.71
N PHE A 199 -8.78 6.87 -5.75
CA PHE A 199 -7.55 7.45 -6.28
C PHE A 199 -7.79 8.65 -7.19
N TYR A 200 -8.86 8.63 -7.98
CA TYR A 200 -9.17 9.67 -8.96
C TYR A 200 -9.09 11.12 -8.41
N PRO A 201 -9.70 11.45 -7.25
CA PRO A 201 -9.65 12.82 -6.73
C PRO A 201 -8.24 13.25 -6.29
N GLN A 202 -7.34 12.31 -6.07
CA GLN A 202 -5.98 12.55 -5.56
C GLN A 202 -4.92 12.62 -6.66
N VAL A 203 -5.30 12.43 -7.94
CA VAL A 203 -4.37 12.40 -9.07
C VAL A 203 -3.53 13.68 -9.15
N SER A 204 -4.10 14.85 -8.89
CA SER A 204 -3.37 16.13 -8.93
C SER A 204 -2.46 16.38 -7.72
N GLN A 205 -2.67 15.66 -6.62
CA GLN A 205 -1.99 15.88 -5.34
C GLN A 205 -0.82 14.91 -5.12
N ILE A 206 -0.91 13.69 -5.65
CA ILE A 206 0.09 12.63 -5.44
C ILE A 206 0.90 12.42 -6.71
N ASP A 207 2.21 12.68 -6.63
CA ASP A 207 3.11 12.64 -7.80
C ASP A 207 3.15 11.29 -8.49
N GLY A 208 3.06 10.19 -7.73
CA GLY A 208 2.95 8.85 -8.30
C GLY A 208 1.70 8.67 -9.15
N LEU A 209 0.54 9.13 -8.67
CA LEU A 209 -0.72 9.03 -9.42
C LEU A 209 -0.74 9.89 -10.68
N LYS A 210 -0.12 11.08 -10.68
CA LYS A 210 0.03 11.89 -11.90
C LYS A 210 0.65 11.09 -13.05
N LYS A 211 1.58 10.19 -12.73
CA LYS A 211 2.33 9.38 -13.70
C LYS A 211 1.60 8.10 -14.09
N THR A 212 0.87 7.48 -13.16
CA THR A 212 0.42 6.09 -13.31
C THR A 212 -1.09 5.95 -13.51
N TYR A 213 -1.90 6.86 -12.99
CA TYR A 213 -3.35 6.68 -12.91
C TYR A 213 -4.01 6.59 -14.28
N ALA A 214 -3.66 7.47 -15.23
CA ALA A 214 -4.32 7.52 -16.54
C ALA A 214 -4.20 6.20 -17.31
N ALA A 215 -3.00 5.62 -17.36
CA ALA A 215 -2.75 4.34 -18.02
C ALA A 215 -3.46 3.18 -17.30
N ALA A 216 -3.43 3.16 -15.97
CA ALA A 216 -4.14 2.15 -15.18
C ALA A 216 -5.66 2.25 -15.34
N ALA A 217 -6.19 3.47 -15.39
CA ALA A 217 -7.61 3.73 -15.63
C ALA A 217 -8.03 3.24 -17.02
N GLN A 218 -7.26 3.54 -18.06
CA GLN A 218 -7.52 3.04 -19.41
C GLN A 218 -7.50 1.51 -19.47
N LEU A 219 -6.52 0.87 -18.82
CA LEU A 219 -6.43 -0.58 -18.75
C LEU A 219 -7.67 -1.16 -18.05
N ALA A 220 -8.01 -0.67 -16.86
CA ALA A 220 -9.19 -1.12 -16.11
C ALA A 220 -10.49 -0.89 -16.90
N ALA A 221 -10.65 0.27 -17.55
CA ALA A 221 -11.80 0.55 -18.40
C ALA A 221 -11.91 -0.45 -19.56
N SER A 222 -10.78 -0.79 -20.19
CA SER A 222 -10.74 -1.73 -21.32
C SER A 222 -11.04 -3.18 -20.93
N LYS A 223 -10.68 -3.59 -19.71
CA LYS A 223 -10.80 -4.98 -19.23
C LYS A 223 -12.08 -5.22 -18.43
N CYS A 224 -12.50 -4.24 -17.63
CA CYS A 224 -13.58 -4.35 -16.66
C CYS A 224 -14.83 -3.55 -17.01
N GLY A 225 -14.71 -2.55 -17.90
CA GLY A 225 -15.80 -1.66 -18.28
C GLY A 225 -15.57 -0.22 -17.83
N GLN A 226 -16.19 0.72 -18.54
CA GLN A 226 -16.02 2.16 -18.32
C GLN A 226 -16.50 2.64 -16.94
N ASP A 227 -17.39 1.89 -16.30
CA ASP A 227 -17.94 2.23 -14.99
C ASP A 227 -16.99 1.89 -13.83
N TYR A 228 -15.85 1.22 -14.08
CA TYR A 228 -14.84 0.91 -13.07
C TYR A 228 -13.94 2.08 -12.71
N VAL A 229 -13.88 3.11 -13.56
CA VAL A 229 -12.92 4.20 -13.42
C VAL A 229 -13.52 5.54 -13.80
N GLN A 230 -13.01 6.60 -13.20
CA GLN A 230 -13.12 7.94 -13.74
C GLN A 230 -11.84 8.24 -14.53
N MET A 231 -12.01 8.70 -15.76
CA MET A 231 -10.88 9.12 -16.58
C MET A 231 -10.44 10.52 -16.15
N ALA A 232 -9.16 10.67 -15.80
CA ALA A 232 -8.57 12.00 -15.68
C ALA A 232 -8.69 12.70 -17.03
N ALA A 233 -9.14 13.96 -17.03
CA ALA A 233 -9.19 14.74 -18.25
C ALA A 233 -7.79 14.74 -18.88
N THR A 234 -7.66 14.17 -20.07
CA THR A 234 -6.46 14.33 -20.88
C THR A 234 -6.34 15.80 -21.22
N THR A 235 -5.48 16.53 -20.53
CA THR A 235 -4.94 17.76 -21.10
C THR A 235 -4.10 17.34 -22.29
N SER A 236 -4.70 17.35 -23.48
CA SER A 236 -3.98 17.32 -24.74
C SER A 236 -2.99 18.49 -24.70
N ALA A 237 -1.69 18.17 -24.74
CA ALA A 237 -0.66 19.14 -25.07
C ALA A 237 -0.74 19.49 -26.56
#